data_AF-A0A961YZP6-F1
#
_entry.id   AF-A0A961YZP6-F1
#
_cell.length_a   1.000
_cell.length_b   1.000
_cell.length_c   1.000
_cell.angle_alpha   90.00
_cell.angle_beta   90.00
_cell.angle_gamma   90.00
#
_symmetry.space_group_name_H-M   'P 1'
#
loop_
_entity.id
_entity.type
_entity.pdbx_description
1 polymer ?
#
loop_
_entity_poly.entity_id
_entity_poly.type
_entity_poly.pdbx_seq_one_letter_code
_entity_poly.pdbx_strand_id
1 'polypeptide(L)'
;IINILAADTLMQSPRLYATFLLWMLSELFDELPEIGDPEQPKLVFFFDEAHLLFNDAPKALLEKIELVVRLIRSKGVGVYFVSQNPLDVPDIVLAQIGNRVQHALRAFTPRDTKAVKTAADTFRPNPEFSTFEVITQLGTGEALVSTLEAKGVPSVVQRTLVRPPSSRIGAITPEERGTIMAASAVGAIYNTPVDRESAFETLRAKVEKRQPGDTTASSGGEGQAGGSSDAGGMGGIFDDLFGTGPSRNRRLTPTQRAAREASRTIAGEIGKAVGGPSGGRILRSILGGILSR
;
A
#
# COMPACT_ATOMS: atom_id res chain seq x y z
N ILE A 1 -17.60 5.62 20.19
CA ILE A 1 -18.15 5.95 18.84
C ILE A 1 -17.43 5.06 17.85
N ILE A 2 -18.14 4.39 16.94
CA ILE A 2 -17.53 3.59 15.87
C ILE A 2 -17.76 4.33 14.56
N ASN A 3 -16.68 4.65 13.86
CA ASN A 3 -16.75 5.27 12.53
C ASN A 3 -16.40 4.21 11.49
N ILE A 4 -17.19 4.13 10.42
CA ILE A 4 -16.96 3.19 9.32
C ILE A 4 -16.58 4.01 8.09
N LEU A 5 -15.38 3.78 7.57
CA LEU A 5 -14.91 4.35 6.30
C LEU A 5 -15.18 3.33 5.20
N ALA A 6 -16.27 3.51 4.46
CA ALA A 6 -16.62 2.63 3.34
C ALA A 6 -15.71 2.92 2.15
N ALA A 7 -14.95 1.91 1.71
CA ALA A 7 -13.95 2.02 0.65
C ALA A 7 -14.26 1.09 -0.54
N ASP A 8 -15.55 0.81 -0.79
CA ASP A 8 -16.04 -0.22 -1.72
C ASP A 8 -15.40 -0.13 -3.12
N THR A 9 -15.30 1.09 -3.68
CA THR A 9 -14.66 1.34 -4.97
C THR A 9 -13.13 1.27 -4.90
N LEU A 10 -12.55 1.78 -3.82
CA LEU A 10 -11.10 1.88 -3.65
C LEU A 10 -10.47 0.49 -3.48
N MET A 11 -11.18 -0.46 -2.86
CA MET A 11 -10.76 -1.86 -2.71
C MET A 11 -10.56 -2.57 -4.06
N GLN A 12 -11.22 -2.11 -5.14
CA GLN A 12 -11.01 -2.63 -6.49
C GLN A 12 -9.62 -2.26 -7.05
N SER A 13 -8.92 -1.32 -6.41
CA SER A 13 -7.57 -0.88 -6.75
C SER A 13 -6.62 -1.07 -5.56
N PRO A 14 -6.13 -2.30 -5.28
CA PRO A 14 -5.37 -2.63 -4.07
C PRO A 14 -4.16 -1.73 -3.84
N ARG A 15 -3.42 -1.38 -4.90
CA ARG A 15 -2.26 -0.46 -4.80
C ARG A 15 -2.64 0.94 -4.33
N LEU A 16 -3.76 1.47 -4.80
CA LEU A 16 -4.24 2.79 -4.40
C LEU A 16 -4.76 2.75 -2.96
N TYR A 17 -5.48 1.68 -2.59
CA TYR A 17 -5.91 1.44 -1.21
C TYR A 17 -4.71 1.38 -0.25
N ALA A 18 -3.69 0.57 -0.56
CA ALA A 18 -2.49 0.46 0.25
C ALA A 18 -1.73 1.78 0.39
N THR A 19 -1.61 2.54 -0.71
CA THR A 19 -0.96 3.86 -0.70
C THR A 19 -1.73 4.85 0.17
N PHE A 20 -3.06 4.88 0.05
CA PHE A 20 -3.93 5.73 0.86
C PHE A 20 -3.82 5.39 2.35
N LEU A 21 -3.88 4.10 2.71
CA LEU A 21 -3.78 3.67 4.10
C LEU A 21 -2.42 3.98 4.71
N LEU A 22 -1.33 3.80 3.96
CA LEU A 22 0.00 4.21 4.42
C LEU A 22 0.08 5.72 4.63
N TRP A 23 -0.43 6.50 3.67
CA TRP A 23 -0.47 7.96 3.79
C TRP A 23 -1.26 8.36 5.05
N MET A 24 -2.45 7.82 5.26
CA MET A 24 -3.28 8.09 6.42
C MET A 24 -2.56 7.76 7.74
N LEU A 25 -1.92 6.59 7.84
CA LEU A 25 -1.17 6.21 9.05
C LEU A 25 0.04 7.12 9.29
N SER A 26 0.71 7.55 8.22
CA SER A 26 1.84 8.49 8.32
C SER A 26 1.37 9.87 8.78
N GLU A 27 0.28 10.37 8.18
CA GLU A 27 -0.34 11.65 8.55
C GLU A 27 -0.77 11.64 10.02
N LEU A 28 -1.41 10.56 10.48
CA LEU A 28 -1.79 10.39 11.88
C LEU A 28 -0.58 10.39 12.81
N PHE A 29 0.50 9.72 12.42
CA PHE A 29 1.72 9.70 13.22
C PHE A 29 2.34 11.10 13.35
N ASP A 30 2.34 11.88 12.27
CA ASP A 30 2.92 13.22 12.22
C ASP A 30 2.04 14.26 12.98
N GLU A 31 0.72 14.20 12.81
CA GLU A 31 -0.24 15.15 13.40
C GLU A 31 -0.56 14.87 14.87
N LEU A 32 -0.60 13.60 15.29
CA LEU A 32 -0.98 13.28 16.67
C LEU A 32 0.16 13.60 17.64
N PRO A 33 -0.14 14.16 18.83
CA PRO A 33 0.86 14.37 19.87
C PRO A 33 1.32 13.03 20.44
N GLU A 34 2.58 12.97 20.89
CA GLU A 34 3.06 11.83 21.67
C GLU A 34 2.49 11.89 23.10
N ILE A 35 1.92 10.78 23.56
CA ILE A 35 1.23 10.71 24.85
C ILE A 35 1.76 9.59 25.75
N GLY A 36 2.80 8.88 25.30
CA GLY A 36 3.43 7.79 26.05
C GLY A 36 2.62 6.49 25.96
N ASP A 37 2.47 5.81 27.09
CA ASP A 37 1.83 4.48 27.19
C ASP A 37 0.56 4.58 28.05
N PRO A 38 -0.56 5.10 27.50
CA PRO A 38 -1.81 5.17 28.25
C PRO A 38 -2.40 3.77 28.48
N GLU A 39 -3.15 3.59 29.56
CA GLU A 39 -3.84 2.31 29.84
C GLU A 39 -4.81 1.90 28.72
N GLN A 40 -5.37 2.87 28.00
CA GLN A 40 -6.25 2.64 26.86
C GLN A 40 -5.85 3.51 25.67
N PRO A 41 -5.93 2.98 24.44
CA PRO A 41 -5.68 3.77 23.25
C PRO A 41 -6.76 4.85 23.09
N LYS A 42 -6.36 6.04 22.65
CA LYS A 42 -7.29 7.12 22.28
C LYS A 42 -8.07 6.81 21.01
N LEU A 43 -7.46 6.04 20.11
CA LEU A 43 -8.01 5.68 18.81
C LEU A 43 -7.61 4.26 18.44
N VAL A 44 -8.51 3.52 17.80
CA VAL A 44 -8.21 2.18 17.30
C VAL A 44 -8.63 2.08 15.84
N PHE A 45 -7.70 1.66 14.99
CA PHE A 45 -7.94 1.34 13.59
C PHE A 45 -8.04 -0.17 13.39
N PHE A 46 -9.08 -0.58 12.67
CA PHE A 46 -9.25 -1.93 12.16
C PHE A 46 -9.09 -1.90 10.65
N PHE A 47 -8.08 -2.59 10.15
CA PHE A 47 -7.86 -2.80 8.73
C PHE A 47 -8.46 -4.13 8.35
N ASP A 48 -9.68 -4.09 7.82
CA ASP A 48 -10.30 -5.25 7.20
C ASP A 48 -9.65 -5.55 5.86
N GLU A 49 -9.58 -6.83 5.53
CA GLU A 49 -8.84 -7.36 4.38
C GLU A 49 -7.40 -6.84 4.30
N ALA A 50 -6.69 -6.95 5.42
CA ALA A 50 -5.31 -6.47 5.56
C ALA A 50 -4.35 -7.01 4.49
N HIS A 51 -4.66 -8.16 3.88
CA HIS A 51 -3.91 -8.70 2.75
C HIS A 51 -3.72 -7.70 1.59
N LEU A 52 -4.67 -6.78 1.39
CA LEU A 52 -4.60 -5.74 0.37
C LEU A 52 -3.45 -4.74 0.60
N LEU A 53 -2.97 -4.60 1.84
CA LEU A 53 -1.84 -3.75 2.18
C LEU A 53 -0.49 -4.35 1.78
N PHE A 54 -0.42 -5.68 1.71
CA PHE A 54 0.85 -6.41 1.66
C PHE A 54 1.08 -7.14 0.34
N ASN A 55 0.02 -7.48 -0.39
CA ASN A 55 0.12 -8.14 -1.68
C ASN A 55 0.88 -7.28 -2.70
N ASP A 56 1.95 -7.84 -3.25
CA ASP A 56 2.87 -7.17 -4.19
C ASP A 56 3.47 -5.84 -3.68
N ALA A 57 3.48 -5.63 -2.36
CA ALA A 57 4.05 -4.44 -1.75
C ALA A 57 5.59 -4.48 -1.87
N PRO A 58 6.24 -3.41 -2.37
CA PRO A 58 7.68 -3.32 -2.38
C PRO A 58 8.26 -3.43 -0.96
N LYS A 59 9.47 -3.99 -0.83
CA LYS A 59 10.13 -4.15 0.49
C LYS A 59 10.20 -2.84 1.29
N ALA A 60 10.52 -1.72 0.63
CA ALA A 60 10.56 -0.41 1.26
C ALA A 60 9.20 0.04 1.83
N LEU A 61 8.09 -0.36 1.20
CA LEU A 61 6.74 -0.10 1.70
C LEU A 61 6.47 -0.93 2.96
N LEU A 62 6.82 -2.21 2.96
CA LEU A 62 6.65 -3.08 4.12
C LEU A 62 7.44 -2.61 5.34
N GLU A 63 8.70 -2.19 5.14
CA GLU A 63 9.54 -1.61 6.20
C GLU A 63 8.93 -0.32 6.76
N LYS A 64 8.31 0.51 5.90
CA LYS A 64 7.61 1.72 6.32
C LYS A 64 6.37 1.39 7.14
N ILE A 65 5.58 0.40 6.73
CA ILE A 65 4.39 -0.06 7.47
C ILE A 65 4.81 -0.57 8.84
N GLU A 66 5.82 -1.43 8.91
CA GLU A 66 6.36 -1.94 10.18
C GLU A 66 6.76 -0.79 11.12
N LEU A 67 7.51 0.18 10.60
CA LEU A 67 7.93 1.35 11.38
C LEU A 67 6.74 2.14 11.92
N VAL A 68 5.76 2.42 11.06
CA VAL A 68 4.59 3.23 11.45
C VAL A 68 3.73 2.49 12.47
N VAL A 69 3.44 1.20 12.28
CA VAL A 69 2.69 0.38 13.24
C VAL A 69 3.40 0.34 14.60
N ARG A 70 4.73 0.26 14.61
CA ARG A 70 5.51 0.28 15.86
C ARG A 70 5.44 1.62 16.57
N LEU A 71 5.59 2.73 15.83
CA LEU A 71 5.69 4.07 16.41
C LEU A 71 4.33 4.66 16.81
N ILE A 72 3.26 4.34 16.08
CA ILE A 72 1.94 4.95 16.32
C ILE A 72 1.35 4.57 17.69
N ARG A 73 1.88 3.53 18.33
CA ARG A 73 1.52 3.13 19.70
C ARG A 73 1.81 4.25 20.71
N SER A 74 2.93 4.96 20.60
CA SER A 74 3.26 6.05 21.55
C SER A 74 2.37 7.30 21.37
N LYS A 75 1.63 7.36 20.26
CA LYS A 75 0.58 8.35 20.00
C LYS A 75 -0.78 7.92 20.57
N GLY A 76 -0.87 6.75 21.21
CA GLY A 76 -2.10 6.19 21.74
C GLY A 76 -3.03 5.61 20.68
N VAL A 77 -2.49 5.18 19.54
CA VAL A 77 -3.29 4.56 18.48
C VAL A 77 -3.04 3.05 18.48
N GLY A 78 -4.13 2.27 18.56
CA GLY A 78 -4.10 0.83 18.34
C GLY A 78 -4.36 0.49 16.87
N VAL A 79 -3.62 -0.48 16.34
CA VAL A 79 -3.82 -0.98 14.97
C VAL A 79 -4.12 -2.47 15.02
N TYR A 80 -5.21 -2.88 14.37
CA TYR A 80 -5.63 -4.27 14.22
C TYR A 80 -5.70 -4.61 12.74
N PHE A 81 -5.02 -5.68 12.34
CA PHE A 81 -5.12 -6.25 11.00
C PHE A 81 -6.07 -7.43 11.04
N VAL A 82 -7.12 -7.38 10.23
CA VAL A 82 -8.11 -8.44 10.08
C VAL A 82 -7.92 -9.06 8.70
N SER A 83 -7.63 -10.35 8.67
CA SER A 83 -7.39 -11.10 7.43
C SER A 83 -7.97 -12.50 7.55
N GLN A 84 -8.37 -13.07 6.42
CA GLN A 84 -8.86 -14.44 6.35
C GLN A 84 -7.74 -15.47 6.52
N ASN A 85 -6.55 -15.18 6.00
CA ASN A 85 -5.38 -16.07 6.07
C ASN A 85 -4.20 -15.36 6.77
N PRO A 86 -3.58 -16.00 7.78
CA PRO A 86 -2.40 -15.45 8.46
C PRO A 86 -1.20 -15.29 7.51
N LEU A 87 -1.10 -16.10 6.44
CA LEU A 87 -0.01 -16.03 5.47
C LEU A 87 -0.03 -14.75 4.61
N ASP A 88 -1.14 -14.03 4.61
CA ASP A 88 -1.29 -12.80 3.84
C ASP A 88 -0.68 -11.58 4.56
N VAL A 89 -0.30 -11.73 5.83
CA VAL A 89 0.39 -10.70 6.61
C VAL A 89 1.87 -11.07 6.74
N PRO A 90 2.82 -10.22 6.33
CA PRO A 90 4.24 -10.50 6.43
C PRO A 90 4.71 -10.73 7.87
N ASP A 91 5.65 -11.65 8.07
CA ASP A 91 6.21 -11.99 9.38
C ASP A 91 6.75 -10.78 10.14
N ILE A 92 7.37 -9.83 9.42
CA ILE A 92 7.90 -8.58 10.01
C ILE A 92 6.80 -7.73 10.66
N VAL A 93 5.58 -7.74 10.09
CA VAL A 93 4.42 -7.03 10.64
C VAL A 93 3.79 -7.88 11.74
N LEU A 94 3.63 -9.20 11.53
CA LEU A 94 3.11 -10.13 12.54
C LEU A 94 3.93 -10.09 13.83
N ALA A 95 5.24 -9.87 13.75
CA ALA A 95 6.13 -9.76 14.91
C ALA A 95 5.86 -8.50 15.76
N GLN A 96 5.27 -7.44 15.17
CA GLN A 96 4.91 -6.21 15.90
C GLN A 96 3.52 -6.30 16.56
N ILE A 97 2.71 -7.31 16.21
CA ILE A 97 1.34 -7.45 16.72
C ILE A 97 1.35 -8.30 17.98
N GLY A 98 1.06 -7.67 19.12
CA GLY A 98 1.05 -8.33 20.42
C GLY A 98 -0.25 -9.05 20.77
N ASN A 99 -1.40 -8.49 20.39
CA ASN A 99 -2.71 -9.10 20.63
C ASN A 99 -3.11 -9.98 19.44
N ARG A 100 -3.55 -11.21 19.70
CA ARG A 100 -3.92 -12.18 18.68
C ARG A 100 -5.27 -12.81 19.00
N VAL A 101 -6.11 -12.86 17.98
CA VAL A 101 -7.40 -13.57 18.00
C VAL A 101 -7.45 -14.40 16.72
N GLN A 102 -7.38 -15.72 16.86
CA GLN A 102 -7.40 -16.64 15.74
C GLN A 102 -8.68 -17.47 15.77
N HIS A 103 -9.51 -17.28 14.76
CA HIS A 103 -10.67 -18.14 14.52
C HIS A 103 -10.28 -19.44 13.82
N ALA A 104 -11.26 -20.33 13.68
CA ALA A 104 -11.09 -21.61 12.99
C ALA A 104 -10.46 -21.45 11.60
N LEU A 105 -9.42 -22.24 11.33
CA LEU A 105 -8.85 -22.40 9.99
C LEU A 105 -9.07 -23.85 9.55
N ARG A 106 -9.41 -24.03 8.28
CA ARG A 106 -9.59 -25.37 7.72
C ARG A 106 -8.35 -25.80 6.96
N ALA A 107 -7.72 -26.87 7.40
CA ALA A 107 -6.54 -27.44 6.75
C ALA A 107 -6.92 -28.55 5.75
N PHE A 108 -7.31 -28.18 4.53
CA PHE A 108 -7.61 -29.17 3.47
C PHE A 108 -6.46 -29.34 2.48
N THR A 109 -5.67 -28.28 2.28
CA THR A 109 -4.53 -28.28 1.36
C THR A 109 -3.21 -28.14 2.12
N PRO A 110 -2.06 -28.49 1.50
CA PRO A 110 -0.75 -28.24 2.10
C PRO A 110 -0.51 -26.76 2.44
N ARG A 111 -1.07 -25.85 1.65
CA ARG A 111 -1.01 -24.41 1.91
C ARG A 111 -1.77 -24.06 3.18
N ASP A 112 -2.95 -24.63 3.39
CA ASP A 112 -3.75 -24.39 4.58
C ASP A 112 -3.08 -24.97 5.83
N THR A 113 -2.50 -26.17 5.74
CA THR A 113 -1.71 -26.76 6.83
C THR A 113 -0.54 -25.85 7.22
N LYS A 114 0.13 -25.24 6.25
CA LYS A 114 1.17 -24.25 6.51
C LYS A 114 0.59 -23.01 7.20
N ALA A 115 -0.57 -22.52 6.76
CA ALA A 115 -1.23 -21.37 7.40
C ALA A 115 -1.60 -21.66 8.86
N VAL A 116 -2.17 -22.83 9.14
CA VAL A 116 -2.48 -23.27 10.52
C VAL A 116 -1.22 -23.35 11.35
N LYS A 117 -0.14 -23.90 10.80
CA LYS A 117 1.16 -23.99 11.49
C LYS A 117 1.72 -22.60 11.80
N THR A 118 1.76 -21.70 10.82
CA THR A 118 2.22 -20.32 11.02
C THR A 118 1.39 -19.63 12.10
N ALA A 119 0.06 -19.74 12.06
CA ALA A 119 -0.80 -19.18 13.11
C ALA A 119 -0.46 -19.77 14.49
N ALA A 120 -0.34 -21.10 14.59
CA ALA A 120 -0.03 -21.78 15.85
C ALA A 120 1.33 -21.36 16.44
N ASP A 121 2.37 -21.30 15.61
CA ASP A 121 3.74 -20.96 16.00
C ASP A 121 3.87 -19.52 16.52
N THR A 122 2.91 -18.66 16.17
CA THR A 122 2.92 -17.26 16.61
C THR A 122 2.32 -17.02 17.99
N PHE A 123 1.67 -18.03 18.57
CA PHE A 123 1.12 -17.96 19.92
C PHE A 123 2.16 -18.37 20.95
N ARG A 124 2.06 -17.80 22.15
CA ARG A 124 2.73 -18.38 23.31
C ARG A 124 2.12 -19.77 23.60
N PRO A 125 2.92 -20.85 23.63
CA PRO A 125 2.41 -22.21 23.79
C PRO A 125 1.63 -22.41 25.09
N ASN A 126 0.58 -23.22 25.04
CA ASN A 126 -0.17 -23.67 26.21
C ASN A 126 0.19 -25.14 26.51
N PRO A 127 0.61 -25.50 27.74
CA PRO A 127 0.90 -26.89 28.09
C PRO A 127 -0.34 -27.80 28.13
N GLU A 128 -1.55 -27.25 28.23
CA GLU A 128 -2.79 -28.01 28.33
C GLU A 128 -3.30 -28.53 26.98
N PHE A 129 -2.89 -27.93 25.86
CA PHE A 129 -3.34 -28.35 24.54
C PHE A 129 -2.37 -27.94 23.41
N SER A 130 -2.45 -28.66 22.29
CA SER A 130 -1.76 -28.28 21.05
C SER A 130 -2.50 -27.15 20.34
N THR A 131 -1.88 -25.96 20.24
CA THR A 131 -2.42 -24.81 19.50
C THR A 131 -2.80 -25.19 18.06
N PHE A 132 -1.93 -25.95 17.39
CA PHE A 132 -2.14 -26.40 16.01
C PHE A 132 -3.42 -27.25 15.87
N GLU A 133 -3.59 -28.24 16.74
CA GLU A 133 -4.77 -29.11 16.72
C GLU A 133 -6.04 -28.33 17.03
N VAL A 134 -6.01 -27.48 18.05
CA VAL A 134 -7.18 -26.70 18.46
C VAL A 134 -7.65 -25.78 17.34
N ILE A 135 -6.74 -25.09 16.62
CA ILE A 135 -7.13 -24.22 15.49
C ILE A 135 -8.04 -24.94 14.48
N THR A 136 -7.76 -26.21 14.20
CA THR A 136 -8.53 -27.01 13.23
C THR A 136 -9.87 -27.52 13.77
N GLN A 137 -10.03 -27.55 15.10
CA GLN A 137 -11.19 -28.09 15.81
C GLN A 137 -12.16 -26.99 16.28
N LEU A 138 -11.77 -25.72 16.20
CA LEU A 138 -12.61 -24.59 16.61
C LEU A 138 -13.93 -24.58 15.85
N GLY A 139 -15.02 -24.41 16.59
CA GLY A 139 -16.35 -24.17 16.05
C GLY A 139 -16.65 -22.70 15.76
N THR A 140 -17.83 -22.44 15.20
CA THR A 140 -18.35 -21.08 15.07
C THR A 140 -18.54 -20.45 16.45
N GLY A 141 -18.04 -19.22 16.63
CA GLY A 141 -18.09 -18.54 17.92
C GLY A 141 -16.97 -18.93 18.88
N GLU A 142 -15.99 -19.73 18.45
CA GLU A 142 -14.78 -20.00 19.21
C GLU A 142 -13.55 -19.33 18.56
N ALA A 143 -12.56 -19.01 19.39
CA ALA A 143 -11.28 -18.48 18.96
C ALA A 143 -10.16 -18.91 19.93
N LEU A 144 -8.93 -18.94 19.43
CA LEU A 144 -7.74 -18.88 20.27
C LEU A 144 -7.37 -17.41 20.49
N VAL A 145 -7.17 -17.04 21.75
CA VAL A 145 -6.90 -15.66 22.15
C VAL A 145 -5.61 -15.61 22.96
N SER A 146 -4.75 -14.65 22.61
CA SER A 146 -3.59 -14.25 23.40
C SER A 146 -3.51 -12.73 23.40
N THR A 147 -3.48 -12.13 24.58
CA THR A 147 -3.43 -10.69 24.75
C THR A 147 -2.17 -10.30 25.49
N LEU A 148 -1.71 -9.07 25.31
CA LEU A 148 -0.58 -8.56 26.06
C LEU A 148 -0.94 -8.44 27.55
N GLU A 149 -0.12 -9.06 28.39
CA GLU A 149 -0.09 -8.86 29.84
C GLU A 149 0.77 -7.64 30.19
N ALA A 150 0.91 -7.37 31.50
CA ALA A 150 1.80 -6.34 32.00
C ALA A 150 3.22 -6.48 31.39
N LYS A 151 3.82 -5.33 31.05
CA LYS A 151 5.14 -5.24 30.38
C LYS A 151 5.17 -5.75 28.93
N GLY A 152 4.02 -5.94 28.29
CA GLY A 152 3.94 -6.26 26.86
C GLY A 152 4.34 -7.70 26.53
N VAL A 153 4.20 -8.62 27.49
CA VAL A 153 4.42 -10.05 27.27
C VAL A 153 3.11 -10.69 26.82
N PRO A 154 3.07 -11.47 25.72
CA PRO A 154 1.85 -12.18 25.33
C PRO A 154 1.43 -13.22 26.38
N SER A 155 0.14 -13.25 26.70
CA SER A 155 -0.44 -14.26 27.57
C SER A 155 -0.33 -15.65 26.95
N VAL A 156 -0.36 -16.70 27.78
CA VAL A 156 -0.54 -18.07 27.29
C VAL A 156 -1.84 -18.13 26.46
N VAL A 157 -1.78 -18.78 25.30
CA VAL A 157 -2.96 -18.87 24.42
C VAL A 157 -4.10 -19.65 25.09
N GLN A 158 -5.32 -19.15 24.97
CA GLN A 158 -6.51 -19.75 25.56
C GLN A 158 -7.59 -19.98 24.51
N ARG A 159 -8.28 -21.12 24.59
CA ARG A 159 -9.50 -21.37 23.81
C ARG A 159 -10.65 -20.60 24.48
N THR A 160 -11.26 -19.71 23.71
CA THR A 160 -12.22 -18.72 24.22
C THR A 160 -13.50 -18.73 23.39
N LEU A 161 -14.64 -18.58 24.07
CA LEU A 161 -15.93 -18.33 23.42
C LEU A 161 -16.10 -16.83 23.14
N VAL A 162 -16.44 -16.50 21.91
CA VAL A 162 -16.64 -15.14 21.43
C VAL A 162 -18.11 -14.78 21.58
N ARG A 163 -18.37 -13.69 22.31
CA ARG A 163 -19.72 -13.15 22.46
C ARG A 163 -20.30 -12.77 21.09
N PRO A 164 -21.53 -13.17 20.74
CA PRO A 164 -22.13 -12.81 19.47
C PRO A 164 -22.29 -11.28 19.35
N PRO A 165 -22.21 -10.73 18.12
CA PRO A 165 -22.39 -9.31 17.90
C PRO A 165 -23.82 -8.87 18.27
N SER A 166 -23.96 -7.65 18.79
CA SER A 166 -25.26 -7.03 19.07
C SER A 166 -25.82 -6.28 17.84
N SER A 167 -25.46 -6.73 16.64
CA SER A 167 -25.83 -6.11 15.37
C SER A 167 -26.75 -7.00 14.55
N ARG A 168 -27.45 -6.41 13.58
CA ARG A 168 -28.15 -7.17 12.55
C ARG A 168 -27.14 -7.93 11.68
N ILE A 169 -27.45 -9.18 11.36
CA ILE A 169 -26.73 -9.95 10.36
C ILE A 169 -27.26 -9.55 8.97
N GLY A 170 -26.39 -9.08 8.09
CA GLY A 170 -26.72 -8.64 6.73
C GLY A 170 -26.51 -7.15 6.48
N ALA A 171 -26.44 -6.77 5.20
CA ALA A 171 -26.20 -5.39 4.80
C ALA A 171 -27.35 -4.45 5.19
N ILE A 172 -27.04 -3.17 5.33
CA ILE A 172 -28.04 -2.10 5.48
C ILE A 172 -28.67 -1.74 4.14
N THR A 173 -29.96 -1.40 4.15
CA THR A 173 -30.61 -0.88 2.95
C THR A 173 -30.07 0.52 2.61
N PRO A 174 -30.19 0.97 1.36
CA PRO A 174 -29.79 2.33 0.98
C PRO A 174 -30.50 3.41 1.82
N GLU A 175 -31.77 3.21 2.16
CA GLU A 175 -32.58 4.14 2.95
C GLU A 175 -32.11 4.22 4.40
N GLU A 176 -31.81 3.07 5.01
CA GLU A 176 -31.22 2.99 6.35
C GLU A 176 -29.84 3.66 6.37
N ARG A 177 -29.01 3.40 5.36
CA ARG A 177 -27.70 4.05 5.21
C ARG A 177 -27.85 5.57 5.14
N GLY A 178 -28.77 6.06 4.31
CA GLY A 178 -29.04 7.50 4.18
C GLY A 178 -29.44 8.13 5.51
N THR A 179 -30.30 7.45 6.29
CA THR A 179 -30.73 7.91 7.61
C THR A 179 -29.56 7.99 8.60
N ILE A 180 -28.70 6.97 8.63
CA ILE A 180 -27.50 6.93 9.49
C ILE A 180 -26.52 8.03 9.10
N MET A 181 -26.28 8.22 7.80
CA MET A 181 -25.39 9.27 7.29
C MET A 181 -25.92 10.67 7.61
N ALA A 182 -27.22 10.90 7.49
CA ALA A 182 -27.85 12.17 7.84
C ALA A 182 -27.73 12.50 9.34
N ALA A 183 -27.72 11.48 10.20
CA ALA A 183 -27.52 11.63 11.64
C ALA A 183 -26.03 11.73 12.05
N SER A 184 -25.09 11.62 11.11
CA SER A 184 -23.66 11.63 11.41
C SER A 184 -23.19 13.00 11.92
N ALA A 185 -22.52 13.01 13.07
CA ALA A 185 -21.97 14.22 13.68
C ALA A 185 -20.92 14.93 12.79
N VAL A 186 -20.29 14.19 11.87
CA VAL A 186 -19.28 14.72 10.94
C VAL A 186 -19.85 14.95 9.53
N GLY A 187 -21.16 14.76 9.34
CA GLY A 187 -21.82 14.90 8.04
C GLY A 187 -21.65 16.29 7.42
N ALA A 188 -21.71 17.36 8.22
CA ALA A 188 -21.52 18.72 7.72
C ALA A 188 -20.13 18.96 7.08
N ILE A 189 -19.13 18.18 7.46
CA ILE A 189 -17.75 18.29 6.96
C ILE A 189 -17.54 17.39 5.73
N TYR A 190 -18.10 16.17 5.75
CA TYR A 190 -17.77 15.12 4.77
C TYR A 190 -18.88 14.77 3.77
N ASN A 191 -20.10 15.31 3.90
CA ASN A 191 -21.20 14.97 2.99
C ASN A 191 -21.06 15.60 1.60
N THR A 192 -20.27 16.68 1.47
CA THR A 192 -20.01 17.30 0.17
C THR A 192 -18.82 16.62 -0.50
N PRO A 193 -19.01 15.91 -1.63
CA PRO A 193 -17.90 15.32 -2.35
C PRO A 193 -16.99 16.42 -2.88
N VAL A 194 -15.69 16.25 -2.66
CA VAL A 194 -14.66 17.14 -3.22
C VAL A 194 -14.05 16.45 -4.42
N ASP A 195 -14.28 17.02 -5.59
CA ASP A 195 -13.59 16.61 -6.82
C ASP A 195 -12.28 17.40 -6.92
N ARG A 196 -11.15 16.70 -6.77
CA ARG A 196 -9.81 17.31 -6.83
C ARG A 196 -9.25 17.12 -8.24
N GLU A 197 -8.59 18.17 -8.74
CA GLU A 197 -7.84 18.07 -10.00
C GLU A 197 -6.81 16.93 -9.89
N SER A 198 -7.00 15.91 -10.71
CA SER A 198 -6.21 14.69 -10.63
C SER A 198 -4.79 14.92 -11.16
N ALA A 199 -3.84 14.11 -10.69
CA ALA A 199 -2.49 14.11 -11.26
C ALA A 199 -2.52 13.83 -12.78
N PHE A 200 -3.48 13.00 -13.24
CA PHE A 200 -3.70 12.73 -14.65
C PHE A 200 -4.11 14.00 -15.42
N GLU A 201 -5.08 14.77 -14.91
CA GLU A 201 -5.51 16.04 -15.52
C GLU A 201 -4.39 17.07 -15.54
N THR A 202 -3.64 17.20 -14.44
CA THR A 202 -2.49 18.10 -14.35
C THR A 202 -1.40 17.72 -15.36
N LEU A 203 -1.10 16.42 -15.49
CA LEU A 203 -0.10 15.91 -16.43
C LEU A 203 -0.56 16.06 -17.88
N ARG A 204 -1.84 15.77 -18.17
CA ARG A 204 -2.44 15.94 -19.49
C ARG A 204 -2.44 17.41 -19.91
N ALA A 205 -2.83 18.31 -19.01
CA ALA A 205 -2.77 19.75 -19.24
C ALA A 205 -1.34 20.23 -19.52
N LYS A 206 -0.31 19.62 -18.90
CA LYS A 206 1.11 19.92 -19.19
C LYS A 206 1.55 19.39 -20.56
N VAL A 207 1.01 18.27 -21.02
CA VAL A 207 1.29 17.70 -22.35
C VAL A 207 0.58 18.50 -23.44
N GLU A 208 -0.68 18.87 -23.21
CA GLU A 208 -1.46 19.74 -24.12
C GLU A 208 -0.86 21.14 -24.21
N LYS A 209 -0.38 21.72 -23.10
CA LYS A 209 0.41 22.96 -23.10
C LYS A 209 1.79 22.84 -23.77
N ARG A 210 2.27 21.61 -24.04
CA ARG A 210 3.54 21.32 -24.73
C ARG A 210 3.35 20.94 -26.20
N GLN A 211 2.12 20.85 -26.72
CA GLN A 211 1.92 20.77 -28.16
C GLN A 211 2.24 22.14 -28.80
N PRO A 212 3.04 22.17 -29.89
CA PRO A 212 3.61 23.40 -30.40
C PRO A 212 2.57 24.21 -31.19
N GLY A 213 2.04 25.24 -30.53
CA GLY A 213 1.34 26.35 -31.18
C GLY A 213 2.26 27.56 -31.33
N ASP A 214 3.48 27.37 -31.84
CA ASP A 214 4.42 28.48 -32.11
C ASP A 214 5.03 28.37 -33.52
N THR A 215 4.15 28.22 -34.51
CA THR A 215 4.46 28.46 -35.93
C THR A 215 3.51 29.51 -36.49
N THR A 216 3.62 30.73 -35.98
CA THR A 216 3.09 31.88 -36.72
C THR A 216 4.07 33.04 -36.68
N ALA A 217 4.53 33.39 -37.88
CA ALA A 217 5.20 34.63 -38.29
C ALA A 217 6.73 34.73 -38.16
N SER A 218 7.44 34.12 -39.12
CA SER A 218 8.47 34.85 -39.87
C SER A 218 8.45 34.45 -41.34
N SER A 219 7.78 35.27 -42.15
CA SER A 219 7.83 35.23 -43.60
C SER A 219 9.19 35.75 -44.09
N GLY A 220 9.91 34.96 -44.89
CA GLY A 220 11.01 35.46 -45.70
C GLY A 220 11.89 34.38 -46.32
N GLY A 221 11.80 34.21 -47.64
CA GLY A 221 12.90 33.74 -48.48
C GLY A 221 12.78 32.32 -49.04
N GLU A 222 12.67 32.22 -50.36
CA GLU A 222 12.72 31.01 -51.20
C GLU A 222 14.06 30.25 -51.08
N GLY A 223 14.04 28.92 -51.21
CA GLY A 223 15.27 28.11 -51.33
C GLY A 223 15.12 26.59 -51.21
N GLN A 224 14.78 25.94 -52.33
CA GLN A 224 15.16 24.60 -52.84
C GLN A 224 15.73 23.47 -51.92
N ALA A 225 15.12 22.28 -52.09
CA ALA A 225 15.67 20.91 -52.10
C ALA A 225 16.21 20.19 -50.84
N GLY A 226 15.61 19.00 -50.59
CA GLY A 226 16.35 17.75 -50.37
C GLY A 226 16.48 17.22 -48.93
N GLY A 227 16.11 15.94 -48.74
CA GLY A 227 16.69 15.09 -47.68
C GLY A 227 15.73 14.61 -46.60
N SER A 228 15.37 13.33 -46.68
CA SER A 228 14.63 12.54 -45.69
C SER A 228 15.22 12.63 -44.29
N SER A 229 14.38 13.01 -43.32
CA SER A 229 14.68 13.03 -41.89
C SER A 229 14.72 11.61 -41.31
N ASP A 230 15.93 11.17 -41.00
CA ASP A 230 16.20 10.14 -40.01
C ASP A 230 15.92 10.72 -38.62
N ALA A 231 14.87 10.23 -37.96
CA ALA A 231 14.52 10.56 -36.59
C ALA A 231 14.15 9.28 -35.83
N GLY A 232 15.03 8.28 -35.89
CA GLY A 232 15.08 7.20 -34.92
C GLY A 232 15.76 7.69 -33.64
N GLY A 233 14.99 7.94 -32.57
CA GLY A 233 15.60 8.31 -31.28
C GLY A 233 14.65 8.82 -30.20
N MET A 234 13.57 8.10 -29.89
CA MET A 234 12.86 8.17 -28.60
C MET A 234 11.70 7.15 -28.50
N GLY A 235 11.28 6.55 -29.62
CA GLY A 235 10.14 5.62 -29.65
C GLY A 235 10.47 4.18 -29.27
N GLY A 236 11.69 3.71 -29.56
CA GLY A 236 12.05 2.29 -29.39
C GLY A 236 12.35 1.85 -27.95
N ILE A 237 12.73 2.77 -27.06
CA ILE A 237 13.07 2.44 -25.66
C ILE A 237 11.81 2.27 -24.80
N PHE A 238 10.73 2.97 -25.15
CA PHE A 238 9.44 2.82 -24.46
C PHE A 238 8.72 1.53 -24.84
N ASP A 239 8.90 1.06 -26.08
CA ASP A 239 8.24 -0.15 -26.60
C ASP A 239 8.90 -1.44 -26.05
N ASP A 240 10.19 -1.40 -25.71
CA ASP A 240 10.93 -2.53 -25.11
C ASP A 240 10.70 -2.65 -23.58
N LEU A 241 10.21 -1.59 -22.92
CA LEU A 241 9.96 -1.55 -21.47
C LEU A 241 8.52 -1.96 -21.08
N PHE A 242 7.56 -1.81 -22.00
CA PHE A 242 6.13 -2.12 -21.81
C PHE A 242 5.64 -3.14 -22.84
N GLY A 243 6.34 -4.27 -22.91
CA GLY A 243 6.15 -5.30 -23.92
C GLY A 243 4.71 -5.83 -24.05
N THR A 244 4.14 -5.64 -25.23
CA THR A 244 3.11 -6.52 -25.82
C THR A 244 3.48 -6.83 -27.26
N GLY A 245 4.04 -8.01 -27.54
CA GLY A 245 4.16 -8.50 -28.92
C GLY A 245 5.16 -9.65 -29.14
N PRO A 246 4.79 -10.73 -29.86
CA PRO A 246 5.54 -11.98 -29.88
C PRO A 246 6.66 -12.03 -30.94
N SER A 247 7.64 -12.89 -30.63
CA SER A 247 8.75 -13.36 -31.46
C SER A 247 8.43 -13.57 -32.95
N ARG A 248 9.27 -13.00 -33.83
CA ARG A 248 9.55 -13.61 -35.14
C ARG A 248 10.95 -13.29 -35.68
N ASN A 249 11.74 -14.36 -35.69
CA ASN A 249 12.94 -14.65 -36.50
C ASN A 249 13.19 -13.71 -37.70
N ARG A 250 14.22 -12.85 -37.64
CA ARG A 250 14.77 -12.18 -38.83
C ARG A 250 16.30 -12.10 -38.76
N ARG A 251 16.94 -12.64 -39.80
CA ARG A 251 18.40 -12.71 -39.97
C ARG A 251 19.00 -11.30 -40.08
N LEU A 252 20.02 -11.03 -39.27
CA LEU A 252 20.70 -9.74 -39.11
C LEU A 252 21.69 -9.50 -40.26
N THR A 253 21.74 -8.26 -40.76
CA THR A 253 22.68 -7.80 -41.79
C THR A 253 23.98 -7.23 -41.19
N PRO A 254 25.08 -7.16 -41.96
CA PRO A 254 26.45 -6.94 -41.45
C PRO A 254 26.69 -5.60 -40.74
N THR A 255 25.80 -4.63 -40.90
CA THR A 255 25.93 -3.28 -40.33
C THR A 255 25.58 -3.19 -38.84
N GLN A 256 24.87 -4.17 -38.28
CA GLN A 256 24.48 -4.19 -36.85
C GLN A 256 25.57 -4.73 -35.91
N ARG A 257 26.73 -5.17 -36.42
CA ARG A 257 27.85 -5.62 -35.58
C ARG A 257 28.74 -4.48 -35.07
N ALA A 258 28.73 -3.31 -35.71
CA ALA A 258 29.56 -2.17 -35.30
C ALA A 258 28.99 -1.35 -34.13
N ALA A 259 27.67 -1.39 -33.90
CA ALA A 259 27.02 -0.61 -32.83
C ALA A 259 27.27 -1.14 -31.41
N ARG A 260 27.85 -2.35 -31.26
CA ARG A 260 28.01 -3.00 -29.95
C ARG A 260 29.28 -2.56 -29.20
N GLU A 261 30.19 -1.83 -29.84
CA GLU A 261 31.50 -1.48 -29.26
C GLU A 261 31.55 -0.07 -28.64
N ALA A 262 30.58 0.80 -28.96
CA ALA A 262 30.51 2.17 -28.41
C ALA A 262 29.79 2.28 -27.04
N SER A 263 29.24 1.18 -26.51
CA SER A 263 28.45 1.16 -25.28
C SER A 263 29.25 1.06 -23.98
N ARG A 264 30.60 0.96 -24.04
CA ARG A 264 31.44 0.76 -22.84
C ARG A 264 32.03 2.03 -22.20
N THR A 265 31.77 3.22 -22.74
CA THR A 265 32.46 4.44 -22.26
C THR A 265 31.55 5.44 -21.52
N ILE A 266 30.23 5.23 -21.47
CA ILE A 266 29.28 6.15 -20.82
C ILE A 266 28.92 5.72 -19.37
N ALA A 267 29.34 4.53 -18.93
CA ALA A 267 29.09 4.03 -17.58
C ALA A 267 29.99 4.66 -16.49
N GLY A 268 31.00 5.45 -16.86
CA GLY A 268 32.00 5.99 -15.91
C GLY A 268 31.67 7.33 -15.26
N GLU A 269 30.75 8.13 -15.81
CA GLU A 269 30.55 9.52 -15.36
C GLU A 269 29.29 9.75 -14.51
N ILE A 270 28.28 8.88 -14.59
CA ILE A 270 27.08 8.96 -13.74
C ILE A 270 27.40 8.57 -12.28
N GLY A 271 28.43 7.75 -12.06
CA GLY A 271 28.85 7.30 -10.73
C GLY A 271 29.43 8.38 -9.81
N LYS A 272 29.89 9.52 -10.34
CA LYS A 272 30.48 10.61 -9.53
C LYS A 272 29.49 11.70 -9.09
N ALA A 273 28.26 11.70 -9.61
CA ALA A 273 27.23 12.68 -9.24
C ALA A 273 26.42 12.29 -7.99
N VAL A 274 26.51 11.03 -7.54
CA VAL A 274 25.75 10.50 -6.39
C VAL A 274 26.53 10.58 -5.07
N GLY A 275 27.85 10.82 -5.10
CA GLY A 275 28.72 10.72 -3.91
C GLY A 275 29.16 12.03 -3.24
N GLY A 276 28.62 13.20 -3.62
CA GLY A 276 29.09 14.51 -3.12
C GLY A 276 28.15 15.19 -2.09
N PRO A 277 28.66 16.11 -1.23
CA PRO A 277 27.91 16.75 -0.13
C PRO A 277 26.74 17.66 -0.56
N SER A 278 26.41 17.73 -1.84
CA SER A 278 25.41 18.63 -2.42
C SER A 278 24.06 17.97 -2.72
N GLY A 279 23.91 16.66 -2.47
CA GLY A 279 22.66 15.90 -2.72
C GLY A 279 21.46 16.30 -1.83
N GLY A 280 21.70 17.01 -0.73
CA GLY A 280 20.66 17.42 0.24
C GLY A 280 19.82 18.65 -0.15
N ARG A 281 19.95 19.16 -1.39
CA ARG A 281 19.22 20.35 -1.87
C ARG A 281 18.10 20.04 -2.87
N ILE A 282 18.17 18.93 -3.60
CA ILE A 282 17.16 18.56 -4.61
C ILE A 282 15.94 17.90 -3.96
N LEU A 283 16.11 17.18 -2.84
CA LEU A 283 14.97 16.62 -2.10
C LEU A 283 14.09 17.69 -1.43
N ARG A 284 14.64 18.86 -1.09
CA ARG A 284 13.87 19.93 -0.42
C ARG A 284 12.98 20.74 -1.36
N SER A 285 13.32 20.87 -2.64
CA SER A 285 12.49 21.65 -3.57
C SER A 285 11.25 20.89 -4.05
N ILE A 286 11.27 19.56 -4.01
CA ILE A 286 10.13 18.72 -4.43
C ILE A 286 9.08 18.60 -3.30
N LEU A 287 9.52 18.61 -2.03
CA LEU A 287 8.61 18.54 -0.87
C LEU A 287 8.01 19.90 -0.48
N GLY A 288 8.70 21.02 -0.73
CA GLY A 288 8.19 22.36 -0.38
C GLY A 288 7.03 22.87 -1.25
N GLY A 289 6.89 22.35 -2.47
CA GLY A 289 5.83 22.78 -3.41
C GLY A 289 4.45 22.18 -3.14
N ILE A 290 4.37 21.14 -2.29
CA ILE A 290 3.12 20.42 -1.98
C ILE A 290 2.48 20.90 -0.67
N LEU A 291 3.22 21.65 0.17
CA LEU A 291 2.79 22.12 1.50
C LEU A 291 2.49 23.63 1.56
N SER A 292 2.23 24.29 0.43
CA SER A 292 1.71 25.66 0.44
C SER A 292 0.57 25.83 -0.55
N ARG A 293 -0.64 25.47 -0.10
CA ARG A 293 -1.90 26.19 -0.36
C ARG A 293 -3.04 25.62 0.47
#